data_AF-A0A7J3ZMA1-F1
#
_entry.id   AF-A0A7J3ZMA1-F1
#
_cell.length_a   1.000
_cell.length_b   1.000
_cell.length_c   1.000
_cell.angle_alpha   90.00
_cell.angle_beta   90.00
_cell.angle_gamma   90.00
#
_symmetry.space_group_name_H-M   'P 1'
#
loop_
_entity.id
_entity.type
_entity.pdbx_description
1 polymer ?
#
loop_
_entity_poly.entity_id
_entity_poly.type
_entity_poly.pdbx_seq_one_letter_code
_entity_poly.pdbx_strand_id
1 'polypeptide(L)'
;MHRDIGLLEVISKLFENGEYFGPLPVGVANVELVTSETVRITFTNKVDCNLLCRIAIEEGYSIDAGGYSLRIVDKGHIIARVGSRSDPGADFNIFIYLFPASGVMSLYMRSVAISHKILDPQTNKVSVERLLGYNQKIVRLVEKYRKSRYQNLIEKLEV
;
A
#
# COMPACT_ATOMS: atom_id res chain seq x y z
N MET A 1 -19.26 -13.50 -15.55
CA MET A 1 -17.82 -13.70 -15.34
C MET A 1 -17.28 -12.48 -14.61
N HIS A 2 -17.17 -12.53 -13.28
CA HIS A 2 -16.60 -11.43 -12.50
C HIS A 2 -15.09 -11.46 -12.73
N ARG A 3 -14.53 -10.40 -13.32
CA ARG A 3 -13.07 -10.26 -13.45
C ARG A 3 -12.54 -9.94 -12.06
N ASP A 4 -11.63 -10.75 -11.57
CA ASP A 4 -11.06 -10.60 -10.25
C ASP A 4 -10.09 -9.40 -10.24
N ILE A 5 -10.59 -8.22 -9.88
CA ILE A 5 -9.83 -6.96 -9.85
C ILE A 5 -8.97 -6.95 -8.57
N GLY A 6 -7.67 -6.75 -8.73
CA GLY A 6 -6.71 -6.63 -7.62
C GLY A 6 -6.38 -5.18 -7.26
N LEU A 7 -5.77 -4.97 -6.10
CA LEU A 7 -5.34 -3.63 -5.66
C LEU A 7 -4.37 -2.95 -6.62
N LEU A 8 -3.52 -3.72 -7.32
CA LEU A 8 -2.59 -3.16 -8.31
C LEU A 8 -3.33 -2.43 -9.44
N GLU A 9 -4.38 -3.04 -9.99
CA GLU A 9 -5.15 -2.42 -11.08
C GLU A 9 -5.86 -1.15 -10.60
N VAL A 10 -6.49 -1.20 -9.42
CA VAL A 10 -7.18 -0.04 -8.83
C VAL A 10 -6.21 1.12 -8.61
N ILE A 11 -5.08 0.84 -7.95
CA ILE A 11 -4.09 1.86 -7.60
C ILE A 11 -3.43 2.42 -8.85
N SER A 12 -3.10 1.61 -9.85
CA SER A 12 -2.57 2.10 -11.13
C SER A 12 -3.53 3.09 -11.78
N LYS A 13 -4.82 2.76 -11.90
CA LYS A 13 -5.83 3.66 -12.46
C LYS A 13 -6.04 4.92 -11.63
N LEU A 14 -5.92 4.81 -10.32
CA LEU A 14 -5.99 5.95 -9.41
C LEU A 14 -4.81 6.91 -9.62
N PHE A 15 -3.59 6.41 -9.82
CA PHE A 15 -2.44 7.25 -10.16
C PHE A 15 -2.54 7.88 -11.56
N GLU A 16 -3.16 7.18 -12.52
CA GLU A 16 -3.35 7.68 -13.89
C GLU A 16 -4.42 8.78 -13.97
N ASN A 17 -5.56 8.58 -13.30
CA ASN A 17 -6.76 9.42 -13.47
C ASN A 17 -7.05 10.34 -12.28
N GLY A 18 -6.34 10.18 -11.16
CA GLY A 18 -6.61 10.86 -9.88
C GLY A 18 -7.76 10.25 -9.08
N GLU A 19 -8.72 9.59 -9.75
CA GLU A 19 -9.90 8.97 -9.15
C GLU A 19 -10.18 7.58 -9.74
N TYR A 20 -10.90 6.75 -8.99
CA TYR A 20 -11.32 5.41 -9.44
C TYR A 20 -12.79 5.14 -9.07
N PHE A 21 -13.62 4.90 -10.08
CA PHE A 21 -15.07 4.64 -9.94
C PHE A 21 -15.46 3.21 -10.35
N GLY A 22 -14.49 2.33 -10.56
CA GLY A 22 -14.72 0.94 -10.96
C GLY A 22 -15.06 0.02 -9.79
N PRO A 23 -15.22 -1.29 -10.05
CA PRO A 23 -15.46 -2.27 -9.00
C PRO A 23 -14.22 -2.42 -8.10
N LEU A 24 -14.45 -2.47 -6.78
CA LEU A 24 -13.38 -2.66 -5.81
C LEU A 24 -13.12 -4.16 -5.53
N PRO A 25 -11.88 -4.53 -5.18
CA PRO A 25 -11.55 -5.88 -4.76
C PRO A 25 -12.37 -6.32 -3.55
N VAL A 26 -12.70 -7.62 -3.46
CA VAL A 26 -13.43 -8.19 -2.33
C VAL A 26 -12.76 -7.81 -1.00
N GLY A 27 -13.58 -7.32 -0.06
CA GLY A 27 -13.15 -6.87 1.26
C GLY A 27 -12.69 -5.40 1.33
N VAL A 28 -12.61 -4.70 0.20
CA VAL A 28 -12.23 -3.29 0.11
C VAL A 28 -13.47 -2.42 -0.03
N ALA A 29 -13.61 -1.43 0.84
CA ALA A 29 -14.70 -0.46 0.85
C ALA A 29 -14.37 0.82 0.07
N ASN A 30 -13.11 1.26 0.12
CA ASN A 30 -12.64 2.44 -0.62
C ASN A 30 -11.14 2.37 -0.88
N VAL A 31 -10.68 3.00 -1.97
CA VAL A 31 -9.26 3.26 -2.25
C VAL A 31 -9.13 4.70 -2.73
N GLU A 32 -8.29 5.48 -2.06
CA GLU A 32 -8.13 6.90 -2.37
C GLU A 32 -6.68 7.37 -2.30
N LEU A 33 -6.40 8.44 -3.02
CA LEU A 33 -5.11 9.12 -3.00
C LEU A 33 -5.20 10.27 -1.99
N VAL A 34 -4.57 10.10 -0.82
CA VAL A 34 -4.59 11.11 0.26
C VAL A 34 -3.62 12.24 -0.04
N THR A 35 -2.46 11.89 -0.58
CA THR A 35 -1.43 12.80 -1.10
C THR A 35 -0.85 12.16 -2.36
N SER A 36 -0.02 12.89 -3.11
CA SER A 36 0.68 12.31 -4.27
C SER A 36 1.51 11.06 -3.97
N GLU A 37 1.81 10.78 -2.70
CA GLU A 37 2.68 9.67 -2.27
C GLU A 37 1.98 8.67 -1.34
N THR A 38 0.72 8.91 -0.98
CA THR A 38 0.00 8.11 0.03
C THR A 38 -1.34 7.66 -0.50
N VAL A 39 -1.51 6.34 -0.54
CA VAL A 39 -2.79 5.70 -0.86
C VAL A 39 -3.41 5.16 0.42
N ARG A 40 -4.68 5.48 0.67
CA ARG A 40 -5.47 4.89 1.76
C ARG A 40 -6.38 3.81 1.18
N ILE A 41 -6.29 2.62 1.77
CA ILE A 41 -7.15 1.48 1.46
C ILE A 41 -8.02 1.24 2.68
N THR A 42 -9.33 1.45 2.55
CA THR A 42 -10.32 1.20 3.58
C THR A 42 -10.93 -0.17 3.37
N PHE A 43 -10.87 -1.02 4.39
CA PHE A 43 -11.46 -2.36 4.37
C PHE A 43 -12.87 -2.35 4.94
N THR A 44 -13.66 -3.36 4.59
CA THR A 44 -15.03 -3.53 5.14
C THR A 44 -15.04 -3.95 6.61
N ASN A 45 -13.90 -4.44 7.12
CA ASN A 45 -13.71 -4.81 8.50
C ASN A 45 -12.43 -4.16 9.05
N LYS A 46 -12.34 -4.09 10.38
CA LYS A 46 -11.11 -3.69 11.06
C LYS A 46 -9.93 -4.53 10.58
N VAL A 47 -8.78 -3.87 10.44
CA VAL A 47 -7.54 -4.51 10.02
C VAL A 47 -7.09 -5.51 11.09
N ASP A 48 -6.94 -6.76 10.68
CA ASP A 48 -6.33 -7.80 11.51
C ASP A 48 -4.81 -7.54 11.57
N CYS A 49 -4.39 -6.85 12.62
CA CYS A 49 -3.00 -6.46 12.80
C CYS A 49 -2.08 -7.68 12.98
N ASN A 50 -2.56 -8.79 13.56
CA ASN A 50 -1.75 -9.99 13.73
C ASN A 50 -1.48 -10.67 12.38
N LEU A 51 -2.51 -10.78 11.55
CA LEU A 51 -2.36 -11.29 10.18
C LEU A 51 -1.43 -10.42 9.35
N LEU A 52 -1.61 -9.10 9.41
CA LEU A 52 -0.78 -8.16 8.66
C LEU A 52 0.69 -8.21 9.12
N CYS A 53 0.95 -8.28 10.43
CA CYS A 53 2.31 -8.44 10.97
C CYS A 53 2.97 -9.71 10.45
N ARG A 54 2.27 -10.84 10.52
CA ARG A 54 2.80 -12.14 10.07
C ARG A 54 3.22 -12.08 8.60
N ILE A 55 2.34 -11.60 7.72
CA ILE A 55 2.61 -11.48 6.29
C ILE A 55 3.79 -10.52 6.03
N ALA A 56 3.86 -9.41 6.76
CA ALA A 56 4.95 -8.46 6.60
C ALA A 56 6.31 -9.06 6.99
N ILE A 57 6.37 -9.81 8.09
CA ILE A 57 7.58 -10.53 8.52
C ILE A 57 7.99 -11.59 7.49
N GLU A 58 7.02 -12.36 6.95
CA GLU A 58 7.26 -13.34 5.89
C GLU A 58 7.81 -12.71 4.60
N GLU A 59 7.38 -11.49 4.27
CA GLU A 59 7.92 -10.72 3.13
C GLU A 59 9.28 -10.05 3.43
N GLY A 60 9.80 -10.17 4.65
CA GLY A 60 11.11 -9.65 5.07
C GLY A 60 11.08 -8.20 5.58
N TYR A 61 9.90 -7.67 5.93
CA TYR A 61 9.77 -6.35 6.53
C TYR A 61 9.90 -6.39 8.05
N SER A 62 10.27 -5.24 8.62
CA SER A 62 10.29 -5.04 10.07
C SER A 62 8.99 -4.41 10.55
N ILE A 63 8.65 -4.64 11.82
CA ILE A 63 7.45 -4.07 12.45
C ILE A 63 7.88 -3.04 13.50
N ASP A 64 7.30 -1.84 13.43
CA ASP A 64 7.35 -0.86 14.51
C ASP A 64 5.98 -0.81 15.21
N ALA A 65 5.96 -1.26 16.46
CA ALA A 65 4.80 -1.30 17.34
C ALA A 65 5.00 -0.47 18.62
N GLY A 66 5.94 0.48 18.63
CA GLY A 66 6.37 1.26 19.80
C GLY A 66 5.35 2.27 20.33
N GLY A 67 4.12 1.84 20.67
CA GLY A 67 3.07 2.65 21.28
C GLY A 67 2.15 3.40 20.30
N TYR A 68 2.35 3.21 18.99
CA TYR A 68 1.53 3.80 17.93
C TYR A 68 0.70 2.72 17.20
N SER A 69 -0.17 3.15 16.27
CA SER A 69 -0.80 2.19 15.35
C SER A 69 0.28 1.46 14.54
N LEU A 70 0.03 0.19 14.23
CA LEU A 70 0.99 -0.72 13.59
C LEU A 70 1.64 -0.11 12.34
N ARG A 71 2.98 -0.12 12.27
CA ARG A 71 3.77 0.34 11.12
C ARG A 71 4.64 -0.78 10.58
N ILE A 72 4.72 -0.85 9.25
CA ILE A 72 5.57 -1.78 8.51
C ILE A 72 6.72 -0.98 7.91
N VAL A 73 7.93 -1.46 8.13
CA VAL A 73 9.18 -0.74 7.88
C VAL A 73 10.08 -1.55 6.93
N ASP A 74 10.59 -0.89 5.90
CA ASP A 74 11.65 -1.39 5.01
C ASP A 74 12.89 -0.51 5.15
N LYS A 75 14.02 -1.08 5.60
CA LYS A 75 15.29 -0.39 5.81
C LYS A 75 15.21 0.94 6.59
N GLY A 76 14.35 0.97 7.62
CA GLY A 76 14.15 2.17 8.45
C GLY A 76 13.11 3.17 7.91
N HIS A 77 12.47 2.87 6.79
CA HIS A 77 11.42 3.69 6.19
C HIS A 77 10.04 3.05 6.37
N ILE A 78 9.04 3.83 6.79
CA ILE A 78 7.66 3.34 6.89
C ILE A 78 7.11 3.17 5.47
N ILE A 79 6.71 1.95 5.12
CA ILE A 79 6.11 1.62 3.82
C ILE A 79 4.59 1.44 3.88
N ALA A 80 4.09 1.09 5.06
CA ALA A 80 2.67 0.99 5.33
C ALA A 80 2.36 1.22 6.81
N ARG A 81 1.17 1.69 7.13
CA ARG A 81 0.68 1.79 8.51
C ARG A 81 -0.82 1.52 8.60
N VAL A 82 -1.25 0.98 9.72
CA VAL A 82 -2.67 0.91 10.09
C VAL A 82 -3.12 2.29 10.58
N GLY A 83 -4.35 2.66 10.26
CA GLY A 83 -4.94 3.89 10.76
C GLY A 83 -5.09 3.89 12.29
N SER A 84 -4.90 5.06 12.87
CA SER A 84 -5.04 5.35 14.29
C SER A 84 -6.45 5.88 14.58
N ARG A 85 -6.81 6.01 15.86
CA ARG A 85 -8.13 6.54 16.26
C ARG A 85 -8.43 7.96 15.73
N SER A 86 -7.40 8.74 15.45
CA SER A 86 -7.53 10.10 14.90
C SER A 86 -7.63 10.13 13.37
N ASP A 87 -7.35 9.04 12.68
CA ASP A 87 -7.50 8.97 11.22
C ASP A 87 -8.99 8.75 10.85
N PRO A 88 -9.53 9.40 9.81
CA PRO A 88 -10.86 9.08 9.30
C PRO A 88 -10.93 7.61 8.86
N GLY A 89 -11.88 6.85 9.41
CA GLY A 89 -11.98 5.38 9.20
C GLY A 89 -11.11 4.55 10.15
N ALA A 90 -10.30 5.18 11.00
CA ALA A 90 -9.53 4.56 12.08
C ALA A 90 -8.80 3.26 11.68
N ASP A 91 -9.00 2.20 12.45
CA ASP A 91 -8.37 0.89 12.31
C ASP A 91 -8.95 0.03 11.17
N PHE A 92 -9.79 0.60 10.30
CA PHE A 92 -10.23 -0.04 9.05
C PHE A 92 -9.29 0.28 7.87
N ASN A 93 -8.33 1.18 8.08
CA ASN A 93 -7.46 1.65 7.01
C ASN A 93 -6.07 1.03 7.06
N ILE A 94 -5.53 0.75 5.88
CA ILE A 94 -4.09 0.65 5.66
C ILE A 94 -3.68 1.80 4.75
N PHE A 95 -2.75 2.61 5.22
CA PHE A 95 -2.06 3.62 4.42
C PHE A 95 -0.78 3.01 3.86
N ILE A 96 -0.54 3.17 2.57
CA ILE A 96 0.71 2.76 1.91
C ILE A 96 1.41 3.95 1.27
N TYR A 97 2.74 3.93 1.30
CA TYR A 97 3.59 5.01 0.80
C TYR A 97 4.25 4.58 -0.51
N LEU A 98 3.87 5.23 -1.60
CA LEU A 98 4.25 4.87 -2.96
C LEU A 98 4.93 6.07 -3.65
N PHE A 99 5.85 5.79 -4.56
CA PHE A 99 6.43 6.83 -5.38
C PHE A 99 5.43 7.30 -6.45
N PRO A 100 5.24 8.62 -6.61
CA PRO A 100 4.34 9.19 -7.61
C PRO A 100 4.90 9.00 -9.03
N ALA A 101 3.99 8.93 -10.00
CA ALA A 101 4.35 8.94 -11.42
C ALA A 101 4.91 10.30 -11.90
N SER A 102 4.50 11.41 -11.25
CA SER A 102 4.87 12.79 -11.64
C SER A 102 6.31 13.18 -11.33
N GLY A 103 7.08 12.34 -10.64
CA GLY A 103 8.49 12.59 -10.30
C GLY A 103 8.74 13.63 -9.21
N VAL A 104 7.71 14.38 -8.78
CA VAL A 104 7.79 15.32 -7.65
C VAL A 104 7.68 14.53 -6.35
N MET A 105 8.75 14.54 -5.55
CA MET A 105 8.81 13.81 -4.28
C MET A 105 8.96 14.78 -3.10
N SER A 106 8.33 14.45 -1.97
CA SER A 106 8.64 15.08 -0.69
C SER A 106 10.10 14.86 -0.30
N LEU A 107 10.63 15.69 0.61
CA LEU A 107 11.99 15.50 1.13
C LEU A 107 12.20 14.11 1.74
N TYR A 108 11.19 13.60 2.45
CA TYR A 108 11.21 12.25 3.01
C TYR A 108 11.28 11.20 1.89
N MET A 109 10.37 11.23 0.92
CA MET A 109 10.39 10.24 -0.17
C MET A 109 11.63 10.36 -1.05
N ARG A 110 12.20 11.56 -1.22
CA ARG A 110 13.49 11.72 -1.90
C ARG A 110 14.61 10.99 -1.16
N SER A 111 14.64 11.04 0.16
CA SER A 111 15.58 10.28 0.97
C SER A 111 15.39 8.77 0.80
N VAL A 112 14.14 8.28 0.82
CA VAL A 112 13.81 6.87 0.54
C VAL A 112 14.24 6.48 -0.88
N ALA A 113 14.03 7.34 -1.88
CA ALA A 113 14.41 7.07 -3.25
C ALA A 113 15.93 6.90 -3.40
N ILE A 114 16.72 7.70 -2.68
CA ILE A 114 18.18 7.58 -2.68
C ILE A 114 18.61 6.27 -1.99
N SER A 115 18.04 5.93 -0.83
CA SER A 115 18.40 4.72 -0.08
C SER A 115 18.06 3.43 -0.84
N HIS A 116 16.98 3.44 -1.61
CA HIS A 116 16.58 2.35 -2.51
C HIS A 116 17.21 2.43 -3.90
N LYS A 117 18.11 3.39 -4.15
CA LYS A 117 18.77 3.63 -5.44
C LYS A 117 17.77 3.81 -6.60
N ILE A 118 16.60 4.36 -6.30
CA ILE A 118 15.56 4.78 -7.25
C ILE A 118 15.91 6.16 -7.81
N LEU A 119 16.48 7.04 -7.00
CA LEU A 119 16.97 8.35 -7.42
C LEU A 119 18.50 8.39 -7.31
N ASP A 120 19.17 8.79 -8.38
CA ASP A 120 20.59 9.15 -8.35
C ASP A 120 20.74 10.58 -7.81
N PRO A 121 21.40 10.78 -6.64
CA PRO A 121 21.54 12.11 -6.05
C PRO A 121 22.47 13.05 -6.84
N GLN A 122 23.33 12.53 -7.70
CA GLN A 122 24.26 13.34 -8.51
C GLN A 122 23.58 13.81 -9.81
N THR A 123 22.83 12.92 -10.46
CA THR A 123 22.24 13.20 -11.76
C THR A 123 20.75 13.58 -11.71
N ASN A 124 20.11 13.42 -10.55
CA ASN A 124 18.65 13.49 -10.36
C ASN A 124 17.85 12.57 -11.29
N LYS A 125 18.47 11.56 -11.88
CA LYS A 125 17.79 10.59 -12.73
C LYS A 125 17.06 9.56 -11.88
N VAL A 126 15.81 9.28 -12.25
CA VAL A 126 14.96 8.26 -11.62
C VAL A 126 15.07 6.94 -12.39
N SER A 127 15.35 5.85 -11.69
CA SER A 127 15.25 4.49 -12.19
C SER A 127 13.80 4.03 -12.16
N VAL A 128 13.14 4.08 -13.31
CA VAL A 128 11.72 3.65 -13.47
C VAL A 128 11.53 2.20 -13.04
N GLU A 129 12.44 1.30 -13.41
CA GLU A 129 12.39 -0.12 -13.04
C GLU A 129 12.36 -0.31 -11.51
N ARG A 130 13.28 0.35 -10.79
CA ARG A 130 13.34 0.25 -9.33
C ARG A 130 12.16 0.90 -8.65
N LEU A 131 11.68 2.02 -9.19
CA LEU A 131 10.47 2.70 -8.72
C LEU A 131 9.26 1.78 -8.82
N LEU A 132 9.04 1.17 -9.99
CA LEU A 132 7.93 0.24 -10.22
C LEU A 132 8.07 -0.99 -9.33
N GLY A 133 9.27 -1.58 -9.23
CA GLY A 133 9.52 -2.73 -8.37
C GLY A 133 9.27 -2.44 -6.89
N TYR A 134 9.61 -1.23 -6.42
CA TYR A 134 9.32 -0.78 -5.06
C TYR A 134 7.81 -0.65 -4.82
N ASN A 135 7.10 0.09 -5.68
CA ASN A 135 5.66 0.28 -5.55
C ASN A 135 4.91 -1.05 -5.61
N GLN A 136 5.26 -1.93 -6.55
CA GLN A 136 4.66 -3.25 -6.70
C GLN A 136 4.85 -4.13 -5.46
N LYS A 137 6.03 -4.09 -4.83
CA LYS A 137 6.28 -4.82 -3.57
C LYS A 137 5.31 -4.41 -2.47
N ILE A 138 5.11 -3.11 -2.28
CA ILE A 138 4.23 -2.56 -1.24
C ILE A 138 2.77 -2.91 -1.54
N VAL A 139 2.32 -2.73 -2.79
CA VAL A 139 0.95 -3.10 -3.18
C VAL A 139 0.72 -4.60 -3.00
N ARG A 140 1.69 -5.44 -3.36
CA ARG A 140 1.62 -6.89 -3.20
C ARG A 140 1.49 -7.31 -1.73
N LEU A 141 2.16 -6.62 -0.82
CA LEU A 141 2.04 -6.88 0.62
C LEU A 141 0.58 -6.75 1.09
N VAL A 142 -0.08 -5.64 0.71
CA VAL A 142 -1.48 -5.41 1.11
C VAL A 142 -2.44 -6.33 0.36
N GLU A 143 -2.15 -6.65 -0.90
CA GLU A 143 -2.92 -7.62 -1.67
C GLU A 143 -2.86 -9.02 -1.07
N LYS A 144 -1.69 -9.46 -0.58
CA LYS A 144 -1.55 -10.72 0.17
C LYS A 144 -2.40 -10.70 1.44
N TYR A 145 -2.32 -9.62 2.22
CA TYR A 145 -3.19 -9.45 3.39
C TYR A 145 -4.67 -9.55 3.03
N ARG A 146 -5.12 -8.83 2.01
CA ARG A 146 -6.52 -8.87 1.54
C ARG A 146 -6.93 -10.29 1.17
N LYS A 147 -6.17 -10.97 0.32
CA LYS A 147 -6.48 -12.34 -0.12
C LYS A 147 -6.55 -13.31 1.06
N SER A 148 -5.60 -13.26 1.98
CA SER A 148 -5.64 -14.10 3.18
C SER A 148 -6.80 -13.77 4.11
N ARG A 149 -7.14 -12.49 4.28
CA ARG A 149 -8.22 -12.05 5.19
C ARG A 149 -9.62 -12.42 4.68
N TYR A 150 -9.79 -12.38 3.36
CA TYR A 150 -11.08 -12.52 2.68
C TYR A 150 -11.18 -13.80 1.83
N GLN A 151 -10.29 -14.76 2.01
CA GLN A 151 -10.22 -16.00 1.22
C GLN A 151 -11.58 -16.71 1.14
N ASN A 152 -12.25 -16.94 2.27
CA ASN A 152 -13.56 -17.60 2.30
C ASN A 152 -14.66 -16.84 1.54
N LEU A 153 -14.54 -15.51 1.41
CA LEU A 153 -15.47 -14.69 0.63
C LEU A 153 -15.15 -14.76 -0.86
N ILE A 154 -13.86 -14.77 -1.22
CA ILE A 154 -13.39 -14.93 -2.59
C ILE A 154 -13.82 -16.30 -3.13
N GLU A 155 -13.55 -17.38 -2.39
CA GLU A 155 -13.93 -18.74 -2.77
C GLU A 155 -15.44 -18.90 -3.00
N LYS A 156 -16.28 -18.20 -2.25
CA LYS A 156 -17.75 -18.21 -2.43
C LYS A 156 -18.24 -17.45 -3.66
N LEU A 157 -17.44 -16.56 -4.23
CA LEU A 157 -17.78 -15.75 -5.40
C LEU A 157 -17.27 -16.35 -6.72
N GLU A 158 -16.34 -17.30 -6.64
CA GLU A 158 -15.81 -18.05 -7.78
C GLU A 158 -16.65 -19.30 -8.14
N VAL A 159 -17.61 -19.68 -7.29
CA VAL A 159 -18.59 -20.78 -7.48
C VAL A 159 -19.87 -20.25 -8.12
#